data_AF-A0A5N6YD60-F1
#
_entry.id   AF-A0A5N6YD60-F1
#
_cell.length_a   1.000
_cell.length_b   1.000
_cell.length_c   1.000
_cell.angle_alpha   90.00
_cell.angle_beta   90.00
_cell.angle_gamma   90.00
#
_symmetry.space_group_name_H-M   'P 1'
#
loop_
_entity.id
_entity.type
_entity.pdbx_description
1 polymer ?
#
loop_
_entity_poly.entity_id
_entity_poly.type
_entity_poly.pdbx_seq_one_letter_code
_entity_poly.pdbx_strand_id
1 'polypeptide(L)'
;MTLASDFVAVQDTVAVDSMKILASGCEGDIPVVCSEFSAASMGVLLRSSTDPTVRNKLGLDANSQVLLFVLEGATDSQIFESLVGTSPAAVFAAQGRFAV
;
A
#
# COMPACT_ATOMS: atom_id res chain seq x y z
N MET A 1 4.65 28.81 5.53
CA MET A 1 4.48 27.77 4.50
C MET A 1 5.34 26.60 4.93
N THR A 2 4.75 25.53 5.46
CA THR A 2 5.48 24.30 5.77
C THR A 2 5.45 23.39 4.54
N LEU A 3 6.52 22.63 4.33
CA LEU A 3 6.64 21.70 3.19
C LEU A 3 5.87 20.39 3.42
N ALA A 4 5.48 20.10 4.67
CA ALA A 4 4.70 18.95 5.07
C ALA A 4 3.70 19.37 6.16
N SER A 5 2.56 18.67 6.20
CA SER A 5 1.51 18.85 7.24
C SER A 5 1.71 17.89 8.41
N ASP A 6 2.07 16.64 8.13
CA ASP A 6 2.13 15.56 9.11
C ASP A 6 3.35 14.67 8.90
N PHE A 7 3.80 14.04 9.98
CA PHE A 7 4.84 13.01 9.99
C PHE A 7 4.30 11.78 10.71
N VAL A 8 4.48 10.60 10.11
CA VAL A 8 3.95 9.35 10.62
C VAL A 8 5.07 8.33 10.77
N ALA A 9 5.21 7.76 11.98
CA ALA A 9 6.05 6.61 12.22
C ALA A 9 5.22 5.34 12.07
N VAL A 10 5.75 4.37 11.33
CA VAL A 10 5.05 3.14 10.96
C VAL A 10 5.94 1.96 11.33
N GLN A 11 5.35 0.88 11.84
CA GLN A 11 6.05 -0.36 12.10
C GLN A 11 6.19 -1.17 10.80
N ASP A 12 7.30 -1.88 10.63
CA ASP A 12 7.58 -2.73 9.46
C ASP A 12 6.43 -3.72 9.18
N THR A 13 5.79 -4.24 10.22
CA THR A 13 4.62 -5.12 10.10
C THR A 13 3.47 -4.50 9.31
N VAL A 14 3.23 -3.20 9.47
CA VAL A 14 2.20 -2.45 8.73
C VAL A 14 2.56 -2.35 7.25
N ALA A 15 3.85 -2.20 6.92
CA ALA A 15 4.31 -2.21 5.54
C ALA A 15 4.10 -3.59 4.90
N VAL A 16 4.51 -4.66 5.57
CA VAL A 16 4.34 -6.04 5.09
C VAL A 16 2.86 -6.40 4.88
N ASP A 17 1.98 -6.04 5.81
CA ASP A 17 0.55 -6.29 5.66
C ASP A 17 -0.04 -5.50 4.49
N SER A 18 0.46 -4.30 4.25
CA SER A 18 0.05 -3.48 3.11
C SER A 18 0.55 -4.04 1.78
N MET A 19 1.76 -4.61 1.74
CA MET A 19 2.27 -5.33 0.56
C MET A 19 1.34 -6.49 0.19
N LYS A 20 0.86 -7.25 1.19
CA LYS A 20 -0.10 -8.35 0.98
C LYS A 20 -1.42 -7.87 0.40
N ILE A 21 -1.99 -6.81 0.95
CA ILE A 21 -3.26 -6.23 0.50
C ILE A 21 -3.14 -5.69 -0.93
N LEU A 22 -2.05 -4.97 -1.23
CA LEU A 22 -1.79 -4.48 -2.58
C LEU A 22 -1.60 -5.62 -3.57
N ALA A 23 -0.84 -6.66 -3.21
CA ALA A 23 -0.59 -7.80 -4.08
C ALA A 23 -1.84 -8.66 -4.31
N SER A 24 -2.76 -8.75 -3.35
CA SER A 24 -4.00 -9.51 -3.51
C SER A 24 -5.02 -8.81 -4.42
N GLY A 25 -5.02 -7.48 -4.48
CA GLY A 25 -5.99 -6.71 -5.27
C GLY A 25 -7.42 -7.01 -4.83
N CYS A 26 -7.73 -6.74 -3.56
CA CYS A 26 -9.02 -7.03 -2.94
C CYS A 26 -10.17 -6.26 -3.60
N GLU A 27 -11.40 -6.77 -3.45
CA GLU A 27 -12.64 -6.06 -3.84
C GLU A 27 -12.73 -5.61 -5.31
N GLY A 28 -11.97 -6.26 -6.20
CA GLY A 28 -11.94 -5.91 -7.63
C GLY A 28 -10.85 -4.91 -8.00
N ASP A 29 -9.98 -4.53 -7.05
CA ASP A 29 -8.85 -3.67 -7.33
C ASP A 29 -7.76 -4.36 -8.16
N ILE A 30 -7.02 -3.55 -8.90
CA ILE A 30 -5.85 -3.99 -9.67
C ILE A 30 -4.74 -4.34 -8.67
N PRO A 31 -4.21 -5.57 -8.67
CA PRO A 31 -3.16 -5.96 -7.77
C PRO A 31 -1.86 -5.21 -8.12
N VAL A 32 -1.10 -4.76 -7.11
CA VAL A 32 0.09 -3.92 -7.28
C VAL A 32 1.29 -4.58 -6.61
N VAL A 33 2.41 -4.69 -7.34
CA VAL A 33 3.71 -5.03 -6.76
C VAL A 33 4.29 -3.76 -6.14
N CYS A 34 4.49 -3.78 -4.83
CA CYS A 34 4.93 -2.62 -4.07
C CYS A 34 6.05 -3.03 -3.10
N SER A 35 7.12 -2.25 -3.02
CA SER A 35 8.16 -2.45 -2.01
C SER A 35 7.65 -2.14 -0.60
N GLU A 36 8.34 -2.65 0.42
CA GLU A 36 7.99 -2.40 1.83
C GLU A 36 7.89 -0.91 2.15
N PHE A 37 8.91 -0.12 1.78
CA PHE A 37 8.94 1.32 2.01
C PHE A 37 7.76 2.05 1.37
N SER A 38 7.43 1.70 0.13
CA SER A 38 6.31 2.31 -0.58
C SER A 38 4.97 1.86 0.03
N ALA A 39 4.87 0.59 0.44
CA ALA A 39 3.66 0.00 1.02
C ALA A 39 3.31 0.56 2.41
N ALA A 40 4.28 1.06 3.18
CA ALA A 40 4.02 1.73 4.46
C ALA A 40 3.01 2.88 4.32
N SER A 41 3.04 3.63 3.21
CA SER A 41 2.10 4.72 2.93
C SER A 41 0.65 4.22 2.77
N MET A 42 0.47 3.08 2.10
CA MET A 42 -0.83 2.40 2.01
C MET A 42 -1.30 1.92 3.38
N GLY A 43 -0.38 1.45 4.22
CA GLY A 43 -0.68 1.04 5.59
C GLY A 43 -1.21 2.17 6.45
N VAL A 44 -0.66 3.39 6.31
CA VAL A 44 -1.21 4.58 6.98
C VAL A 44 -2.64 4.85 6.53
N LEU A 45 -2.93 4.74 5.23
CA LEU A 45 -4.27 4.93 4.68
C LEU A 45 -5.26 3.87 5.21
N LEU A 46 -4.87 2.60 5.19
CA LEU A 46 -5.67 1.49 5.75
C LEU A 46 -5.90 1.65 7.26
N ARG A 47 -4.92 2.14 8.00
CA ARG A 47 -5.10 2.43 9.43
C ARG A 47 -6.04 3.60 9.65
N SER A 48 -6.00 4.63 8.80
CA SER A 48 -6.98 5.72 8.86
C SER A 48 -8.42 5.27 8.55
N SER A 49 -8.61 4.20 7.77
CA SER A 49 -9.95 3.67 7.48
C SER A 49 -10.57 2.89 8.67
N THR A 50 -9.75 2.46 9.63
CA THR A 50 -10.19 1.68 10.80
C THR A 50 -10.01 2.41 12.13
N ASP A 51 -9.13 3.42 12.20
CA ASP A 51 -8.86 4.24 13.38
C ASP A 51 -9.28 5.71 13.14
N PRO A 52 -10.42 6.14 13.74
CA PRO A 52 -10.91 7.51 13.62
C PRO A 52 -9.92 8.57 14.15
N THR A 53 -9.05 8.22 15.09
CA THR A 53 -8.06 9.14 15.64
C THR A 53 -7.02 9.50 14.60
N VAL A 54 -6.49 8.48 13.89
CA VAL A 54 -5.54 8.68 12.79
C VAL A 54 -6.20 9.42 11.64
N ARG A 55 -7.44 9.03 11.27
CA ARG A 55 -8.21 9.70 10.22
C ARG A 55 -8.37 11.18 10.47
N ASN A 56 -8.82 11.55 11.68
CA ASN A 56 -9.07 12.93 12.04
C ASN A 56 -7.78 13.76 12.09
N LYS A 57 -6.67 13.17 12.56
CA LYS A 57 -5.36 13.85 12.56
C LYS A 57 -4.86 14.15 11.15
N LEU A 58 -5.04 13.21 10.21
CA LEU A 58 -4.68 13.39 8.81
C LEU A 58 -5.70 14.22 8.02
N GLY A 59 -6.81 14.62 8.64
CA GLY A 59 -7.87 15.40 7.99
C GLY A 59 -8.60 14.66 6.87
N LEU A 60 -8.63 13.33 6.90
CA LEU A 60 -9.27 12.51 5.86
C LEU A 60 -10.77 12.39 6.09
N ASP A 61 -11.54 12.52 5.02
CA ASP A 61 -12.99 12.37 4.99
C ASP A 61 -13.47 11.61 3.74
N ALA A 62 -14.78 11.48 3.57
CA ALA A 62 -15.37 10.77 2.42
C ALA A 62 -15.15 11.50 1.07
N ASN A 63 -14.73 12.76 1.08
CA ASN A 63 -14.48 13.56 -0.13
C ASN A 63 -12.99 13.61 -0.48
N SER A 64 -12.13 13.05 0.36
CA SER A 64 -10.69 13.08 0.23
C SER A 64 -10.23 12.22 -0.95
N GLN A 65 -9.34 12.76 -1.77
CA GLN A 65 -8.65 12.02 -2.83
C GLN A 65 -7.18 11.86 -2.42
N VAL A 66 -6.73 10.62 -2.32
CA VAL A 66 -5.40 10.29 -1.81
C VAL A 66 -4.53 9.79 -2.96
N LEU A 67 -3.38 10.42 -3.14
CA LEU A 67 -2.34 9.98 -4.08
C LEU A 67 -1.19 9.37 -3.29
N LEU A 68 -0.86 8.12 -3.61
CA LEU A 68 0.31 7.41 -3.10
C LEU A 68 1.31 7.21 -4.23
N PHE A 69 2.59 7.47 -3.95
CA PHE A 69 3.67 7.21 -4.90
C PHE A 69 4.36 5.91 -4.52
N VAL A 70 4.29 4.93 -5.41
CA VAL A 70 5.11 3.71 -5.33
C VAL A 70 6.41 3.99 -6.07
N LEU A 71 7.51 4.06 -5.32
CA LEU A 71 8.82 4.42 -5.89
C LEU A 71 9.52 3.19 -6.49
N GLU A 72 9.26 2.02 -5.93
CA GLU A 72 9.90 0.78 -6.30
C GLU A 72 8.91 -0.39 -6.24
N GLY A 73 9.09 -1.34 -7.15
CA GLY A 73 8.45 -2.67 -7.08
C GLY A 73 9.26 -3.63 -6.21
N ALA A 74 9.16 -4.94 -6.48
CA ALA A 74 9.93 -5.96 -5.81
C ALA A 74 11.39 -5.99 -6.33
N THR A 75 12.26 -5.17 -5.75
CA THR A 75 13.71 -5.15 -6.07
C THR A 75 14.39 -6.47 -5.74
N ASP A 76 13.98 -7.12 -4.66
CA ASP A 76 14.29 -8.51 -4.35
C ASP A 76 13.01 -9.35 -4.41
N SER A 77 12.92 -10.20 -5.43
CA SER A 77 11.75 -11.05 -5.65
C SER A 77 11.60 -12.16 -4.59
N GLN A 78 12.71 -12.66 -4.03
CA GLN A 78 12.68 -13.73 -3.02
C GLN A 78 12.18 -13.19 -1.69
N ILE A 79 12.67 -12.02 -1.27
CA ILE A 79 12.19 -11.34 -0.06
C ILE A 79 10.72 -10.98 -0.22
N PHE A 80 10.34 -10.40 -1.37
CA PHE A 80 8.93 -10.11 -1.64
C PHE A 80 8.05 -11.36 -1.50
N GLU A 81 8.42 -12.46 -2.14
CA GLU A 81 7.64 -13.69 -2.09
C GLU A 81 7.58 -14.30 -0.69
N SER A 82 8.66 -14.22 0.09
CA SER A 82 8.69 -14.64 1.49
C SER A 82 7.74 -13.83 2.37
N LEU A 83 7.66 -12.51 2.15
CA LEU A 83 6.82 -11.61 2.95
C LEU A 83 5.35 -11.66 2.52
N VAL A 84 5.09 -11.71 1.22
CA VAL A 84 3.75 -11.59 0.62
C VAL A 84 3.07 -12.95 0.43
N GLY A 85 3.85 -14.02 0.22
CA GLY A 85 3.35 -15.36 -0.07
C GLY A 85 3.03 -15.61 -1.55
N THR A 86 3.32 -14.65 -2.44
CA THR A 86 3.19 -14.82 -3.89
C THR A 86 4.33 -14.12 -4.61
N SER A 87 4.70 -14.63 -5.79
CA SER A 87 5.78 -14.04 -6.58
C SER A 87 5.32 -12.75 -7.27
N PRO A 88 6.22 -11.76 -7.48
CA PRO A 88 5.88 -10.55 -8.23
C PRO A 88 5.33 -10.85 -9.64
N ALA A 89 5.84 -11.91 -10.28
CA ALA A 89 5.38 -12.34 -11.60
C ALA A 89 3.91 -12.78 -11.59
N ALA A 90 3.45 -13.48 -10.54
CA ALA A 90 2.06 -13.87 -10.38
C ALA A 90 1.14 -12.65 -10.20
N VAL A 91 1.60 -11.64 -9.44
CA VAL A 91 0.87 -10.37 -9.26
C VAL A 91 0.70 -9.66 -10.61
N PHE A 92 1.77 -9.51 -11.39
CA PHE A 92 1.70 -8.91 -12.72
C PHE A 92 0.82 -9.70 -13.68
N ALA A 93 0.91 -11.04 -13.68
CA ALA A 93 0.02 -11.88 -14.48
C ALA A 93 -1.47 -11.67 -14.11
N ALA A 94 -1.76 -11.50 -12.82
CA ALA A 94 -3.11 -11.24 -12.34
C ALA A 94 -3.66 -9.86 -12.77
N GLN A 95 -2.82 -8.90 -13.15
CA GLN A 95 -3.26 -7.62 -13.73
C GLN A 95 -3.88 -7.79 -15.12
N GLY A 96 -3.56 -8.87 -15.83
CA GLY A 96 -4.09 -9.15 -17.17
C GLY A 96 -5.62 -9.23 -17.22
N ARG A 97 -6.29 -9.49 -16.08
CA ARG A 97 -7.76 -9.48 -15.98
C ARG A 97 -8.39 -8.09 -16.17
N PHE A 98 -7.58 -7.03 -16.14
CA PHE A 98 -7.99 -5.63 -16.28
C PHE A 98 -7.51 -5.00 -17.60
N ALA A 99 -6.84 -5.76 -18.46
CA ALA A 99 -6.49 -5.28 -19.79
C ALA A 99 -7.77 -5.08 -20.61
N VAL A 100 -7.95 -3.85 -21.11
CA VAL A 100 -9.05 -3.46 -22.02
C VAL A 100 -8.70 -3.81 -23.46
#